data_AF-A0A943QG65-F1
#
_entry.id   AF-A0A943QG65-F1
#
_cell.length_a   1.000
_cell.length_b   1.000
_cell.length_c   1.000
_cell.angle_alpha   90.00
_cell.angle_beta   90.00
_cell.angle_gamma   90.00
#
_symmetry.space_group_name_H-M   'P 1'
#
loop_
_entity.id
_entity.type
_entity.pdbx_description
1 polymer ?
#
loop_
_entity_poly.entity_id
_entity_poly.type
_entity_poly.pdbx_seq_one_letter_code
_entity_poly.pdbx_strand_id
1 'polypeptide(L)'
;MSINFKKFVPRPGLVNKQGRLPDPAELVCIEVPKVFDQCLIKRCLVYDEGPDTETTDCELRSDPLENPKRYISSKDFKIKLVCLEEIPLKKHLGYKKIIITYTISFYSDYIDCDGKTKTEFFEINRTDVIGKFYCPDSIIETTNTSDEYPKDTNIIKLEMVAEALNGEIVQDEHCNEVLDITLGYYIVVKCELIVQLLIPAYDYCPVPKEPCEDIPEEDPCEIFEKSPIPKFYPDQHLEPLFQDDQHSDDDELD
;
A
#
# COMPACT_ATOMS: atom_id res chain seq x y z
N MET A 1 27.56 13.85 -2.29
CA MET A 1 26.59 14.82 -2.85
C MET A 1 25.20 14.38 -2.42
N SER A 2 24.58 15.14 -1.53
CA SER A 2 23.27 14.89 -0.92
C SER A 2 22.12 15.13 -1.91
N ILE A 3 21.15 14.22 -1.92
CA ILE A 3 19.97 14.28 -2.79
C ILE A 3 19.00 15.33 -2.24
N ASN A 4 18.55 16.25 -3.10
CA ASN A 4 17.63 17.32 -2.72
C ASN A 4 16.17 16.82 -2.75
N PHE A 5 15.59 16.63 -1.57
CA PHE A 5 14.26 16.03 -1.36
C PHE A 5 13.08 16.80 -1.98
N LYS A 6 13.26 18.07 -2.36
CA LYS A 6 12.18 18.87 -2.98
C LYS A 6 11.95 18.57 -4.47
N LYS A 7 12.67 17.60 -5.05
CA LYS A 7 12.59 17.23 -6.48
C LYS A 7 12.29 15.75 -6.74
N PHE A 8 12.02 14.97 -5.69
CA PHE A 8 11.78 13.54 -5.85
C PHE A 8 10.34 13.28 -6.30
N VAL A 9 10.17 12.92 -7.58
CA VAL A 9 8.93 12.36 -8.11
C VAL A 9 9.27 10.93 -8.52
N PRO A 10 8.67 9.88 -7.92
CA PRO A 10 8.92 8.52 -8.33
C PRO A 10 8.38 8.34 -9.76
N ARG A 11 9.29 8.26 -10.73
CA ARG A 11 9.00 7.85 -12.10
C ARG A 11 9.73 6.53 -12.34
N PRO A 12 9.17 5.59 -13.11
CA PRO A 12 9.95 4.49 -13.68
C PRO A 12 11.21 5.09 -14.32
N GLY A 13 12.38 4.65 -13.87
CA GLY A 13 13.65 5.32 -14.14
C GLY A 13 13.84 5.61 -15.63
N LEU A 14 14.06 6.88 -15.97
CA LEU A 14 14.48 7.24 -17.32
C LEU A 14 15.87 6.63 -17.55
N VAL A 15 16.04 5.82 -18.60
CA VAL A 15 17.36 5.34 -19.03
C VAL A 15 18.14 6.57 -19.49
N ASN A 16 18.97 7.10 -18.59
CA ASN A 16 19.67 8.35 -18.77
C ASN A 16 20.76 8.17 -19.85
N LYS A 17 20.48 8.71 -21.04
CA LYS A 17 21.35 8.83 -22.23
C LYS A 17 21.49 7.52 -23.03
N GLN A 18 20.95 7.53 -24.25
CA GLN A 18 21.30 6.55 -25.30
C GLN A 18 22.83 6.37 -25.34
N GLY A 19 23.32 5.12 -25.22
CA GLY A 19 24.72 4.76 -25.43
C GLY A 19 25.64 4.65 -24.20
N ARG A 20 25.11 4.59 -22.97
CA ARG A 20 25.92 4.37 -21.74
C ARG A 20 25.83 2.97 -21.14
N LEU A 21 24.91 2.15 -21.62
CA LEU A 21 24.88 0.75 -21.25
C LEU A 21 25.82 0.00 -22.20
N PRO A 22 26.61 -0.98 -21.72
CA PRO A 22 27.34 -1.88 -22.60
C PRO A 22 26.37 -2.61 -23.55
N ASP A 23 26.88 -3.36 -24.52
CA ASP A 23 26.01 -4.25 -25.27
C ASP A 23 25.50 -5.36 -24.32
N PRO A 24 24.19 -5.68 -24.35
CA PRO A 24 23.67 -6.77 -23.52
C PRO A 24 24.30 -8.10 -23.93
N ALA A 25 24.53 -8.97 -22.95
CA ALA A 25 25.05 -10.31 -23.18
C ALA A 25 24.05 -11.17 -23.97
N GLU A 26 22.75 -10.99 -23.68
CA GLU A 26 21.66 -11.67 -24.40
C GLU A 26 20.34 -10.88 -24.31
N LEU A 27 19.37 -11.27 -25.15
CA LEU A 27 17.98 -10.82 -25.03
C LEU A 27 17.16 -11.95 -24.40
N VAL A 28 16.49 -11.65 -23.30
CA VAL A 28 15.70 -12.63 -22.54
C VAL A 28 14.23 -12.29 -22.66
N CYS A 29 13.42 -13.30 -22.95
CA CYS A 29 11.97 -13.20 -22.85
C CYS A 29 11.55 -13.50 -21.40
N ILE A 30 10.88 -12.55 -20.76
CA ILE A 30 10.34 -12.71 -19.41
C ILE A 30 8.82 -12.55 -19.42
N GLU A 31 8.15 -13.29 -18.53
CA GLU A 31 6.72 -13.12 -18.27
C GLU A 31 6.54 -12.23 -17.04
N VAL A 32 5.84 -11.10 -17.20
CA VAL A 32 5.60 -10.16 -16.12
C VAL A 32 4.15 -9.68 -16.10
N PRO A 33 3.57 -9.43 -14.91
CA PRO A 33 2.32 -8.70 -14.82
C PRO A 33 2.55 -7.24 -15.20
N LYS A 34 1.91 -6.78 -16.28
CA LYS A 34 1.92 -5.39 -16.71
C LYS A 34 0.57 -4.76 -16.40
N VAL A 35 0.59 -3.60 -15.74
CA VAL A 35 -0.60 -2.78 -15.50
C VAL A 35 -0.94 -2.00 -16.78
N PHE A 36 -2.15 -2.17 -17.30
CA PHE A 36 -2.65 -1.48 -18.50
C PHE A 36 -3.47 -0.24 -18.17
N ASP A 37 -4.22 -0.28 -17.08
CA ASP A 37 -4.97 0.85 -16.54
C ASP A 37 -5.10 0.73 -15.02
N GLN A 38 -5.29 1.86 -14.37
CA GLN A 38 -5.54 1.92 -12.94
C GLN A 38 -6.49 3.05 -12.58
N CYS A 39 -7.38 2.78 -11.62
CA CYS A 39 -8.36 3.74 -11.14
C CYS A 39 -8.29 3.83 -9.61
N LEU A 40 -8.38 5.04 -9.07
CA LEU A 40 -8.47 5.29 -7.63
C LEU A 40 -9.94 5.47 -7.23
N ILE A 41 -10.38 4.67 -6.26
CA ILE A 41 -11.63 4.84 -5.54
C ILE A 41 -11.29 5.39 -4.16
N LYS A 42 -12.02 6.43 -3.73
CA LYS A 42 -11.91 7.03 -2.41
C LYS A 42 -13.31 7.12 -1.82
N ARG A 43 -13.48 6.61 -0.61
CA ARG A 43 -14.77 6.62 0.11
C ARG A 43 -14.57 6.93 1.59
N CYS A 44 -15.59 7.55 2.17
CA CYS A 44 -15.76 7.76 3.61
C CYS A 44 -17.15 7.28 4.00
N LEU A 45 -17.21 6.13 4.66
CA LEU A 45 -18.44 5.50 5.08
C LEU A 45 -18.73 5.79 6.56
N VAL A 46 -20.01 5.95 6.88
CA VAL A 46 -20.52 6.23 8.22
C VAL A 46 -21.82 5.46 8.43
N TYR A 47 -22.14 5.12 9.69
CA TYR A 47 -23.42 4.47 10.03
C TYR A 47 -24.66 5.33 9.69
N ASP A 48 -24.52 6.59 9.30
CA ASP A 48 -25.64 7.49 8.97
C ASP A 48 -25.52 8.04 7.53
N GLU A 49 -26.33 9.03 7.17
CA GLU A 49 -26.15 9.83 5.97
C GLU A 49 -24.78 10.52 5.98
N GLY A 50 -24.07 10.41 4.86
CA GLY A 50 -22.68 10.83 4.76
C GLY A 50 -22.29 11.17 3.32
N PRO A 51 -21.03 11.57 3.11
CA PRO A 51 -20.57 12.03 1.80
C PRO A 51 -20.62 10.93 0.72
N ASP A 52 -20.44 9.67 1.12
CA ASP A 52 -20.46 8.50 0.23
C ASP A 52 -21.56 7.49 0.63
N THR A 53 -22.49 7.86 1.51
CA THR A 53 -23.56 7.00 2.04
C THR A 53 -24.91 7.69 1.87
N GLU A 54 -25.72 7.20 0.92
CA GLU A 54 -27.09 7.73 0.69
C GLU A 54 -28.09 7.24 1.76
N THR A 55 -27.73 6.20 2.50
CA THR A 55 -28.50 5.60 3.59
C THR A 55 -27.56 5.15 4.71
N THR A 56 -28.13 4.72 5.84
CA THR A 56 -27.42 4.08 6.96
C THR A 56 -26.58 2.87 6.49
N ASP A 57 -25.26 2.96 6.57
CA ASP A 57 -24.39 1.79 6.43
C ASP A 57 -24.43 0.97 7.72
N CYS A 58 -25.47 0.15 7.87
CA CYS A 58 -25.71 -0.61 9.09
C CYS A 58 -24.56 -1.55 9.47
N GLU A 59 -23.78 -2.01 8.49
CA GLU A 59 -22.58 -2.85 8.68
C GLU A 59 -21.44 -2.13 9.44
N LEU A 60 -21.53 -0.81 9.64
CA LEU A 60 -20.58 -0.01 10.41
C LEU A 60 -20.98 0.22 11.87
N ARG A 61 -22.08 -0.39 12.31
CA ARG A 61 -22.48 -0.48 13.72
C ARG A 61 -22.29 -1.90 14.21
N SER A 62 -21.69 -2.03 15.40
CA SER A 62 -21.53 -3.34 16.04
C SER A 62 -22.86 -3.92 16.52
N ASP A 63 -22.82 -5.21 16.85
CA ASP A 63 -23.80 -5.80 17.76
C ASP A 63 -23.75 -5.11 19.15
N PRO A 64 -24.81 -5.24 19.97
CA PRO A 64 -24.84 -4.75 21.35
C PRO A 64 -23.62 -5.20 22.17
N LEU A 65 -22.95 -4.23 22.78
CA LEU A 65 -21.74 -4.43 23.57
C LEU A 65 -22.06 -4.50 25.07
N GLU A 66 -21.31 -5.31 25.81
CA GLU A 66 -21.45 -5.42 27.27
C GLU A 66 -20.59 -4.37 27.99
N ASN A 67 -21.24 -3.35 28.55
CA ASN A 67 -20.62 -2.25 29.32
C ASN A 67 -19.40 -1.60 28.63
N PRO A 68 -19.47 -1.24 27.34
CA PRO A 68 -18.38 -0.56 26.65
C PRO A 68 -18.10 0.81 27.30
N LYS A 69 -16.82 1.18 27.40
CA LYS A 69 -16.39 2.43 28.01
C LYS A 69 -15.77 3.38 26.99
N ARG A 70 -14.87 2.89 26.13
CA ARG A 70 -14.18 3.74 25.15
C ARG A 70 -13.63 2.94 23.99
N TYR A 71 -13.84 3.42 22.76
CA TYR A 71 -13.10 2.97 21.57
C TYR A 71 -11.58 3.22 21.72
N ILE A 72 -10.76 2.34 21.13
CA ILE A 72 -9.29 2.46 21.13
C ILE A 72 -8.78 2.72 19.72
N SER A 73 -8.95 1.73 18.84
CA SER A 73 -8.38 1.72 17.49
C SER A 73 -8.96 0.57 16.68
N SER A 74 -8.88 0.68 15.36
CA SER A 74 -9.22 -0.40 14.44
C SER A 74 -7.97 -0.87 13.70
N LYS A 75 -7.92 -2.16 13.40
CA LYS A 75 -6.74 -2.84 12.85
C LYS A 75 -7.12 -3.96 11.89
N ASP A 76 -6.11 -4.48 11.20
CA ASP A 76 -6.20 -5.63 10.30
C ASP A 76 -7.22 -5.47 9.17
N PHE A 77 -7.25 -4.28 8.56
CA PHE A 77 -8.08 -4.01 7.39
C PHE A 77 -7.71 -4.92 6.22
N LYS A 78 -8.68 -5.67 5.72
CA LYS A 78 -8.55 -6.60 4.61
C LYS A 78 -9.59 -6.28 3.56
N ILE A 79 -9.22 -6.44 2.30
CA ILE A 79 -10.14 -6.37 1.16
C ILE A 79 -10.19 -7.71 0.45
N LYS A 80 -11.39 -8.12 0.06
CA LYS A 80 -11.63 -9.32 -0.73
C LYS A 80 -12.52 -8.98 -1.92
N LEU A 81 -12.03 -9.22 -3.13
CA LEU A 81 -12.87 -9.16 -4.33
C LEU A 81 -13.86 -10.34 -4.29
N VAL A 82 -15.15 -10.06 -4.36
CA VAL A 82 -16.25 -11.04 -4.31
C VAL A 82 -16.76 -11.33 -5.71
N CYS A 83 -17.03 -10.30 -6.51
CA CYS A 83 -17.53 -10.41 -7.86
C CYS A 83 -16.87 -9.36 -8.77
N LEU A 84 -16.64 -9.75 -10.01
CA LEU A 84 -16.15 -8.88 -11.07
C LEU A 84 -17.03 -9.09 -12.30
N GLU A 85 -17.66 -8.03 -12.78
CA GLU A 85 -18.39 -8.03 -14.05
C GLU A 85 -17.72 -7.07 -15.04
N GLU A 86 -17.45 -7.56 -16.24
CA GLU A 86 -16.85 -6.78 -17.31
C GLU A 86 -17.83 -6.62 -18.48
N ILE A 87 -18.12 -5.38 -18.87
CA ILE A 87 -19.03 -5.08 -19.97
C ILE A 87 -18.26 -4.30 -21.05
N PRO A 88 -17.96 -4.92 -22.22
CA PRO A 88 -17.25 -4.24 -23.30
C PRO A 88 -17.99 -3.01 -23.82
N LEU A 89 -17.26 -1.90 -24.01
CA LEU A 89 -17.83 -0.67 -24.54
C LEU A 89 -17.80 -0.67 -26.07
N LYS A 90 -18.96 -0.81 -26.71
CA LYS A 90 -19.12 -0.91 -28.19
C LYS A 90 -18.40 0.18 -29.00
N LYS A 91 -18.19 1.37 -28.42
CA LYS A 91 -17.55 2.52 -29.09
C LYS A 91 -16.04 2.66 -28.83
N HIS A 92 -15.49 1.88 -27.90
CA HIS A 92 -14.11 2.02 -27.43
C HIS A 92 -13.44 0.65 -27.34
N LEU A 93 -12.66 0.30 -28.36
CA LEU A 93 -11.92 -0.96 -28.41
C LEU A 93 -10.98 -1.11 -27.21
N GLY A 94 -11.02 -2.25 -26.52
CA GLY A 94 -10.22 -2.54 -25.33
C GLY A 94 -10.67 -1.80 -24.07
N TYR A 95 -11.76 -1.02 -24.11
CA TYR A 95 -12.35 -0.44 -22.92
C TYR A 95 -13.58 -1.22 -22.48
N LYS A 96 -13.69 -1.44 -21.17
CA LYS A 96 -14.78 -2.14 -20.53
C LYS A 96 -15.35 -1.25 -19.42
N LYS A 97 -16.65 -1.35 -19.17
CA LYS A 97 -17.27 -0.93 -17.92
C LYS A 97 -17.06 -2.06 -16.94
N ILE A 98 -16.45 -1.77 -15.80
CA ILE A 98 -16.19 -2.75 -14.76
C ILE A 98 -17.14 -2.49 -13.59
N ILE A 99 -17.75 -3.56 -13.07
CA ILE A 99 -18.50 -3.55 -11.83
C ILE A 99 -17.77 -4.48 -10.88
N ILE A 100 -17.24 -3.94 -9.79
CA ILE A 100 -16.55 -4.70 -8.76
C ILE A 100 -17.41 -4.75 -7.52
N THR A 101 -17.64 -5.96 -7.00
CA THR A 101 -18.21 -6.17 -5.67
C THR A 101 -17.10 -6.71 -4.78
N TYR A 102 -16.89 -6.08 -3.64
CA TYR A 102 -15.82 -6.43 -2.72
C TYR A 102 -16.27 -6.27 -1.27
N THR A 103 -15.59 -6.99 -0.38
CA THR A 103 -15.83 -6.96 1.06
C THR A 103 -14.61 -6.35 1.74
N ILE A 104 -14.84 -5.40 2.65
CA ILE A 104 -13.83 -4.87 3.56
C ILE A 104 -14.10 -5.45 4.94
N SER A 105 -13.09 -6.04 5.57
CA SER A 105 -13.20 -6.52 6.95
C SER A 105 -12.08 -6.02 7.84
N PHE A 106 -12.37 -5.79 9.11
CA PHE A 106 -11.42 -5.29 10.10
C PHE A 106 -11.91 -5.57 11.53
N TYR A 107 -11.01 -5.38 12.49
CA TYR A 107 -11.34 -5.48 13.91
C TYR A 107 -11.24 -4.12 14.59
N SER A 108 -12.14 -3.83 15.52
CA SER A 108 -12.12 -2.62 16.34
C SER A 108 -12.00 -2.97 17.81
N ASP A 109 -11.00 -2.40 18.47
CA ASP A 109 -10.76 -2.60 19.90
C ASP A 109 -11.46 -1.50 20.71
N TYR A 110 -12.10 -1.90 21.82
CA TYR A 110 -12.66 -1.00 22.82
C TYR A 110 -12.31 -1.47 24.23
N ILE A 111 -12.38 -0.56 25.21
CA ILE A 111 -12.21 -0.85 26.63
C ILE A 111 -13.60 -0.97 27.25
N ASP A 112 -13.84 -2.00 28.07
CA ASP A 112 -15.06 -2.13 28.87
C ASP A 112 -14.96 -1.39 30.22
N CYS A 113 -16.06 -1.33 30.98
CA CYS A 113 -16.06 -0.70 32.29
C CYS A 113 -15.11 -1.35 33.31
N ASP A 114 -14.75 -2.62 33.11
CA ASP A 114 -13.77 -3.36 33.92
C ASP A 114 -12.32 -3.02 33.54
N GLY A 115 -12.11 -2.21 32.50
CA GLY A 115 -10.78 -1.85 32.00
C GLY A 115 -10.13 -2.92 31.12
N LYS A 116 -10.88 -3.93 30.67
CA LYS A 116 -10.38 -4.97 29.76
C LYS A 116 -10.59 -4.53 28.32
N THR A 117 -9.61 -4.84 27.49
CA THR A 117 -9.74 -4.65 26.04
C THR A 117 -10.58 -5.77 25.45
N LYS A 118 -11.58 -5.38 24.67
CA LYS A 118 -12.47 -6.21 23.89
C LYS A 118 -12.31 -5.84 22.42
N THR A 119 -12.67 -6.77 21.53
CA THR A 119 -12.52 -6.60 20.09
C THR A 119 -13.80 -7.01 19.42
N GLU A 120 -14.23 -6.20 18.47
CA GLU A 120 -15.41 -6.42 17.65
C GLU A 120 -15.03 -6.55 16.17
N PHE A 121 -15.75 -7.36 15.42
CA PHE A 121 -15.45 -7.62 14.01
C PHE A 121 -16.45 -6.90 13.12
N PHE A 122 -15.93 -6.22 12.10
CA PHE A 122 -16.73 -5.51 11.11
C PHE A 122 -16.47 -6.11 9.73
N GLU A 123 -17.54 -6.29 8.96
CA GLU A 123 -17.49 -6.75 7.57
C GLU A 123 -18.52 -5.98 6.74
N ILE A 124 -18.04 -5.29 5.70
CA ILE A 124 -18.84 -4.36 4.90
C ILE A 124 -18.74 -4.75 3.44
N ASN A 125 -19.88 -4.85 2.77
CA ASN A 125 -19.95 -5.17 1.35
C ASN A 125 -20.17 -3.90 0.53
N ARG A 126 -19.38 -3.74 -0.55
CA ARG A 126 -19.46 -2.58 -1.44
C ARG A 126 -19.46 -3.01 -2.89
N THR A 127 -20.11 -2.19 -3.71
CA THR A 127 -20.07 -2.33 -5.17
C THR A 127 -19.75 -0.98 -5.80
N ASP A 128 -18.71 -0.94 -6.62
CA ASP A 128 -18.33 0.24 -7.39
C ASP A 128 -18.37 -0.03 -8.89
N VAL A 129 -18.71 1.02 -9.63
CA VAL A 129 -18.84 0.98 -11.08
C VAL A 129 -17.81 1.90 -11.72
N ILE A 130 -16.88 1.31 -12.48
CA ILE A 130 -15.90 2.04 -13.27
C ILE A 130 -16.39 2.09 -14.72
N GLY A 131 -16.90 3.25 -15.14
CA GLY A 131 -17.62 3.39 -16.41
C GLY A 131 -16.76 3.17 -17.66
N LYS A 132 -15.48 3.53 -17.61
CA LYS A 132 -14.54 3.41 -18.73
C LYS A 132 -13.16 3.03 -18.20
N PHE A 133 -12.82 1.76 -18.33
CA PHE A 133 -11.54 1.21 -17.88
C PHE A 133 -10.87 0.49 -19.04
N TYR A 134 -9.62 0.81 -19.32
CA TYR A 134 -8.86 0.16 -20.38
C TYR A 134 -8.35 -1.20 -19.89
N CYS A 135 -8.98 -2.26 -20.38
CA CYS A 135 -8.60 -3.62 -20.05
C CYS A 135 -8.67 -4.43 -21.36
N PRO A 136 -7.55 -4.48 -22.10
CA PRO A 136 -7.52 -5.17 -23.38
C PRO A 136 -7.76 -6.67 -23.17
N ASP A 137 -8.25 -7.34 -24.20
CA ASP A 137 -8.36 -8.79 -24.13
C ASP A 137 -6.96 -9.40 -24.21
N SER A 138 -6.77 -10.50 -23.49
CA SER A 138 -5.51 -11.22 -23.53
C SER A 138 -5.27 -11.77 -24.93
N ILE A 139 -4.05 -11.56 -25.43
CA ILE A 139 -3.61 -12.05 -26.74
C ILE A 139 -3.22 -13.55 -26.66
N ILE A 140 -3.23 -14.14 -25.45
CA ILE A 140 -2.87 -15.55 -25.23
C ILE A 140 -4.09 -16.44 -25.52
N GLU A 141 -4.45 -16.56 -26.80
CA GLU A 141 -5.19 -17.72 -27.28
C GLU A 141 -4.22 -18.90 -27.31
N THR A 142 -4.18 -19.67 -26.21
CA THR A 142 -3.45 -20.93 -26.21
C THR A 142 -4.21 -21.89 -27.13
N THR A 143 -3.78 -22.01 -28.38
CA THR A 143 -4.08 -23.18 -29.19
C THR A 143 -3.40 -24.37 -28.51
N ASN A 144 -4.15 -25.08 -27.64
CA ASN A 144 -4.21 -26.54 -27.53
C ASN A 144 -4.71 -27.03 -26.16
N THR A 145 -5.60 -28.03 -26.28
CA THR A 145 -6.00 -29.08 -25.31
C THR A 145 -6.82 -28.69 -24.07
N SER A 146 -8.11 -29.03 -24.15
CA SER A 146 -8.97 -29.58 -23.09
C SER A 146 -8.60 -29.23 -21.65
N ASP A 147 -9.20 -28.17 -21.10
CA ASP A 147 -9.68 -28.12 -19.72
C ASP A 147 -10.74 -27.00 -19.61
N GLU A 148 -11.89 -27.32 -19.04
CA GLU A 148 -13.05 -26.46 -18.87
C GLU A 148 -12.83 -25.38 -17.81
N TYR A 149 -12.07 -24.31 -18.08
CA TYR A 149 -12.21 -23.02 -17.37
C TYR A 149 -11.77 -21.87 -18.30
N PRO A 150 -12.56 -20.79 -18.45
CA PRO A 150 -12.05 -19.60 -19.13
C PRO A 150 -10.94 -19.00 -18.26
N LYS A 151 -9.68 -19.17 -18.68
CA LYS A 151 -8.54 -18.45 -18.08
C LYS A 151 -8.56 -17.02 -18.57
N ASP A 152 -9.42 -16.21 -17.97
CA ASP A 152 -9.33 -14.77 -18.05
C ASP A 152 -7.94 -14.38 -17.53
N THR A 153 -7.07 -14.02 -18.47
CA THR A 153 -5.67 -13.63 -18.21
C THR A 153 -5.59 -12.16 -17.79
N ASN A 154 -6.73 -11.48 -17.78
CA ASN A 154 -6.96 -10.19 -17.15
C ASN A 154 -7.13 -10.39 -15.64
N ILE A 155 -6.16 -9.93 -14.88
CA ILE A 155 -6.19 -9.94 -13.43
C ILE A 155 -6.60 -8.53 -12.99
N ILE A 156 -7.87 -8.37 -12.59
CA ILE A 156 -8.27 -7.17 -11.86
C ILE A 156 -7.78 -7.32 -10.42
N LYS A 157 -6.81 -6.49 -10.04
CA LYS A 157 -6.23 -6.47 -8.70
C LYS A 157 -6.72 -5.26 -7.93
N LEU A 158 -7.10 -5.49 -6.66
CA LEU A 158 -7.45 -4.43 -5.71
C LEU A 158 -6.31 -4.26 -4.71
N GLU A 159 -5.83 -3.03 -4.55
CA GLU A 159 -4.90 -2.65 -3.48
C GLU A 159 -5.56 -1.58 -2.61
N MET A 160 -5.66 -1.83 -1.30
CA MET A 160 -6.40 -0.97 -0.38
C MET A 160 -5.50 -0.39 0.71
N VAL A 161 -5.74 0.87 1.05
CA VAL A 161 -5.33 1.49 2.32
C VAL A 161 -6.60 1.99 3.01
N ALA A 162 -6.81 1.58 4.25
CA ALA A 162 -8.00 1.93 5.02
C ALA A 162 -7.64 2.34 6.45
N GLU A 163 -8.50 3.15 7.05
CA GLU A 163 -8.37 3.68 8.40
C GLU A 163 -9.75 3.90 9.01
N ALA A 164 -9.92 3.59 10.30
CA ALA A 164 -11.07 4.05 11.06
C ALA A 164 -10.82 5.49 11.50
N LEU A 165 -11.53 6.43 10.87
CA LEU A 165 -11.37 7.87 11.10
C LEU A 165 -11.98 8.30 12.44
N ASN A 166 -13.00 7.57 12.91
CA ASN A 166 -13.66 7.80 14.19
C ASN A 166 -14.33 6.50 14.67
N GLY A 167 -14.51 6.37 15.97
CA GLY A 167 -15.24 5.28 16.62
C GLY A 167 -15.98 5.79 17.84
N GLU A 168 -17.30 5.70 17.83
CA GLU A 168 -18.17 6.26 18.87
C GLU A 168 -19.05 5.19 19.48
N ILE A 169 -19.07 5.14 20.83
CA ILE A 169 -20.02 4.31 21.56
C ILE A 169 -21.29 5.13 21.74
N VAL A 170 -22.38 4.65 21.18
CA VAL A 170 -23.69 5.31 21.21
C VAL A 170 -24.75 4.36 21.76
N GLN A 171 -25.89 4.91 22.14
CA GLN A 171 -27.02 4.12 22.59
C GLN A 171 -28.04 3.97 21.45
N ASP A 172 -28.44 2.74 21.14
CA ASP A 172 -29.44 2.45 20.10
C ASP A 172 -30.88 2.72 20.58
N GLU A 173 -31.87 2.53 19.69
CA GLU A 173 -33.29 2.70 20.01
C GLU A 173 -33.80 1.74 21.11
N HIS A 174 -33.09 0.64 21.36
CA HIS A 174 -33.42 -0.38 22.34
C HIS A 174 -32.64 -0.20 23.65
N CYS A 175 -31.98 0.95 23.84
CA CYS A 175 -31.15 1.27 25.00
C CYS A 175 -29.87 0.43 25.13
N ASN A 176 -29.43 -0.28 24.08
CA ASN A 176 -28.16 -1.00 24.06
C ASN A 176 -27.00 -0.07 23.69
N GLU A 177 -25.82 -0.30 24.27
CA GLU A 177 -24.60 0.39 23.87
C GLU A 177 -23.98 -0.32 22.66
N VAL A 178 -23.73 0.41 21.58
CA VAL A 178 -23.19 -0.08 20.30
C VAL A 178 -22.02 0.79 19.86
N LEU A 179 -21.13 0.25 19.03
CA LEU A 179 -19.98 0.97 18.49
C LEU A 179 -20.21 1.28 17.00
N ASP A 180 -20.26 2.57 16.69
CA ASP A 180 -20.33 3.09 15.33
C ASP A 180 -18.92 3.45 14.85
N ILE A 181 -18.55 2.96 13.66
CA ILE A 181 -17.25 3.24 13.04
C ILE A 181 -17.42 4.14 11.82
N THR A 182 -16.60 5.20 11.75
CA THR A 182 -16.40 5.96 10.52
C THR A 182 -15.21 5.39 9.77
N LEU A 183 -15.44 4.79 8.60
CA LEU A 183 -14.42 4.11 7.81
C LEU A 183 -14.00 4.96 6.61
N GLY A 184 -12.72 5.31 6.53
CA GLY A 184 -12.11 5.92 5.35
C GLY A 184 -11.24 4.92 4.59
N TYR A 185 -11.37 4.84 3.26
CA TYR A 185 -10.48 4.00 2.47
C TYR A 185 -10.19 4.52 1.07
N TYR A 186 -9.06 4.03 0.55
CA TYR A 186 -8.57 4.22 -0.80
C TYR A 186 -8.36 2.84 -1.42
N ILE A 187 -8.93 2.60 -2.61
CA ILE A 187 -8.70 1.38 -3.39
C ILE A 187 -8.11 1.77 -4.73
N VAL A 188 -6.96 1.19 -5.09
CA VAL A 188 -6.40 1.23 -6.43
C VAL A 188 -6.82 -0.04 -7.15
N VAL A 189 -7.69 0.10 -8.15
CA VAL A 189 -8.11 -0.97 -9.05
C VAL A 189 -7.14 -1.01 -10.22
N LYS A 190 -6.48 -2.14 -10.49
CA LYS A 190 -5.53 -2.31 -11.59
C LYS A 190 -6.02 -3.38 -12.55
N CYS A 191 -5.98 -3.13 -13.86
CA CYS A 191 -6.03 -4.20 -14.86
C CYS A 191 -4.60 -4.65 -15.16
N GLU A 192 -4.25 -5.84 -14.69
CA GLU A 192 -2.97 -6.49 -14.92
C GLU A 192 -3.13 -7.63 -15.93
N LEU A 193 -2.19 -7.74 -16.85
CA LEU A 193 -2.10 -8.85 -17.81
C LEU A 193 -0.69 -9.41 -17.74
N ILE A 194 -0.57 -10.74 -17.75
CA ILE A 194 0.73 -11.37 -17.96
C ILE A 194 1.14 -11.14 -19.40
N VAL A 195 2.24 -10.43 -19.60
CA VAL A 195 2.80 -10.15 -20.91
C VAL A 195 4.21 -10.71 -21.02
N GLN A 196 4.59 -11.05 -22.24
CA GLN A 196 5.96 -11.39 -22.57
C GLN A 196 6.73 -10.13 -22.97
N LEU A 197 7.79 -9.82 -22.23
CA LEU A 197 8.70 -8.72 -22.56
C LEU A 197 10.04 -9.28 -22.99
N LEU A 198 10.55 -8.78 -24.10
CA LEU A 198 11.93 -9.00 -24.52
C LEU A 198 12.80 -7.92 -23.87
N ILE A 199 13.63 -8.30 -22.91
CA ILE A 199 14.51 -7.39 -22.18
C ILE A 199 15.99 -7.68 -22.44
N PRO A 200 16.86 -6.65 -22.48
CA PRO A 200 18.30 -6.85 -22.50
C PRO A 200 18.78 -7.36 -21.14
N ALA A 201 19.49 -8.49 -21.13
CA ALA A 201 20.18 -9.02 -19.96
C ALA A 201 21.69 -8.79 -20.10
N TYR A 202 22.31 -8.33 -19.02
CA TYR A 202 23.74 -8.01 -18.98
C TYR A 202 24.56 -9.11 -18.32
N ASP A 203 24.03 -9.67 -17.23
CA ASP A 203 24.59 -10.82 -16.51
C ASP A 203 23.49 -11.36 -15.57
N TYR A 204 23.70 -12.56 -15.04
CA TYR A 204 22.92 -13.02 -13.89
C TYR A 204 23.26 -12.17 -12.66
N CYS A 205 22.37 -12.14 -11.67
CA CYS A 205 22.77 -11.65 -10.36
C CYS A 205 23.95 -12.51 -9.90
N PRO A 206 25.16 -11.94 -9.73
CA PRO A 206 26.31 -12.74 -9.33
C PRO A 206 25.95 -13.41 -8.01
N VAL A 207 26.20 -14.71 -7.90
CA VAL A 207 26.16 -15.38 -6.61
C VAL A 207 27.06 -14.56 -5.69
N PRO A 208 26.55 -14.06 -4.54
CA PRO A 208 27.38 -13.34 -3.59
C PRO A 208 28.68 -14.12 -3.37
N LYS A 209 29.83 -13.49 -3.66
CA LYS A 209 31.14 -14.17 -3.60
C LYS A 209 31.46 -14.63 -2.17
N GLU A 210 30.91 -13.92 -1.20
CA GLU A 210 30.96 -14.28 0.19
C GLU A 210 29.75 -15.17 0.48
N PRO A 211 29.94 -16.40 0.99
CA PRO A 211 28.83 -17.07 1.66
C PRO A 211 28.26 -16.10 2.69
N CYS A 212 26.94 -16.11 2.88
CA CYS A 212 26.37 -15.41 4.05
C CYS A 212 27.23 -15.82 5.24
N GLU A 213 27.87 -14.85 5.91
CA GLU A 213 28.58 -15.13 7.14
C GLU A 213 27.60 -15.91 8.02
N ASP A 214 28.02 -17.07 8.53
CA ASP A 214 27.27 -17.73 9.59
C ASP A 214 27.08 -16.64 10.65
N ILE A 215 25.85 -16.14 10.76
CA ILE A 215 25.52 -15.17 11.80
C ILE A 215 25.95 -15.91 13.06
N PRO A 216 26.97 -15.42 13.78
CA PRO A 216 27.41 -16.13 14.97
C PRO A 216 26.17 -16.30 15.86
N GLU A 217 26.06 -17.41 16.58
CA GLU A 217 25.00 -17.64 17.57
C GLU A 217 25.15 -16.67 18.77
N GLU A 218 25.49 -15.39 18.53
CA GLU A 218 25.34 -14.33 19.50
C GLU A 218 23.84 -14.06 19.65
N ASP A 219 23.38 -14.09 20.90
CA ASP A 219 22.02 -13.74 21.25
C ASP A 219 21.70 -12.34 20.69
N PRO A 220 20.59 -12.15 19.93
CA PRO A 220 20.18 -10.86 19.41
C PRO A 220 20.19 -9.73 20.46
N CYS A 221 19.97 -10.07 21.73
CA CYS A 221 20.05 -9.11 22.85
C CYS A 221 21.48 -8.61 23.09
N GLU A 222 22.49 -9.48 23.04
CA GLU A 222 23.89 -9.08 23.20
C GLU A 222 24.38 -8.22 22.03
N ILE A 223 23.92 -8.52 20.81
CA ILE A 223 24.20 -7.70 19.63
C ILE A 223 23.57 -6.31 19.80
N PHE A 224 22.34 -6.23 20.30
CA PHE A 224 21.66 -4.96 20.57
C PHE A 224 22.37 -4.14 21.66
N GLU A 225 22.83 -4.77 22.75
CA GLU A 225 23.59 -4.08 23.81
C GLU A 225 24.94 -3.54 23.32
N LYS A 226 25.64 -4.29 22.45
CA LYS A 226 26.89 -3.84 21.84
C LYS A 226 26.68 -2.83 20.71
N SER A 227 25.47 -2.73 20.17
CA SER A 227 25.18 -1.84 19.05
C SER A 227 25.27 -0.39 19.49
N PRO A 228 25.85 0.49 18.64
CA PRO A 228 25.93 1.90 18.95
C PRO A 228 24.52 2.47 19.11
N ILE A 229 24.36 3.35 20.10
CA ILE A 229 23.12 4.08 20.31
C ILE A 229 22.76 4.80 19.01
N PRO A 230 21.53 4.62 18.48
CA PRO A 230 21.13 5.28 17.25
C PRO A 230 21.21 6.80 17.42
N LYS A 231 21.53 7.52 16.34
CA LYS A 231 21.47 8.99 16.36
C LYS A 231 20.01 9.42 16.55
N PHE A 232 19.67 9.85 17.75
CA PHE A 232 18.36 10.42 18.07
C PHE A 232 18.13 11.79 17.45
N TYR A 233 19.23 12.49 17.12
CA TYR A 233 19.19 13.84 16.58
C TYR A 233 19.90 13.89 15.23
N PRO A 234 19.37 14.68 14.27
CA PRO A 234 20.05 14.91 13.00
C PRO A 234 21.43 15.56 13.22
N ASP A 235 22.35 15.31 12.29
CA ASP A 235 23.70 15.86 12.35
C ASP A 235 23.67 17.39 12.43
N GLN A 236 24.10 17.93 13.58
CA GLN A 236 24.24 19.36 13.77
C GLN A 236 25.56 19.82 13.14
N HIS A 237 25.51 20.32 11.91
CA HIS A 237 26.60 21.08 11.32
C HIS A 237 26.66 22.47 11.98
N LEU A 238 27.26 22.54 13.17
CA LEU A 238 27.59 23.82 13.79
C LEU A 238 28.84 24.36 13.12
N GLU A 239 28.66 25.31 12.20
CA GLU A 239 29.77 26.17 11.79
C GLU A 239 30.19 27.02 13.00
N PRO A 240 31.49 27.09 13.35
CA PRO A 240 31.96 27.92 14.44
C PRO A 240 31.52 29.37 14.20
N LEU A 241 30.79 29.95 15.16
CA LEU A 241 30.28 31.32 15.09
C LEU A 241 31.39 32.38 15.16
N PHE A 242 32.62 31.97 15.51
CA PHE A 242 33.77 32.86 15.61
C PHE A 242 34.94 32.23 14.86
N GLN A 243 35.55 33.00 13.96
CA GLN A 243 36.83 32.65 13.37
C GLN A 243 37.90 32.95 14.42
N ASP A 244 38.79 31.99 14.69
CA ASP A 244 39.98 32.24 15.50
C ASP A 244 40.88 33.19 14.71
N ASP A 245 40.74 34.50 14.93
CA ASP A 245 41.63 35.52 14.41
C ASP A 245 43.01 35.31 15.05
N GLN A 246 43.91 34.63 14.32
CA GLN A 246 45.33 34.63 14.63
C GLN A 246 45.92 36.02 14.37
N HIS A 247 45.77 36.93 15.32
CA HIS A 247 46.63 38.10 15.45
C HIS A 247 47.94 37.66 16.12
N SER A 248 48.96 37.39 15.32
CA SER A 248 50.36 37.44 15.76
C SER A 248 50.86 38.87 15.57
N ASP A 249 50.48 39.76 16.48
CA ASP A 249 51.24 40.97 16.74
C ASP A 249 52.23 40.63 17.86
N ASP A 250 53.50 40.52 17.52
CA ASP A 250 54.59 40.89 18.44
C ASP A 250 55.76 41.41 17.60
N ASP A 251 55.95 42.70 17.76
CA ASP A 251 56.97 43.56 17.18
C ASP A 251 58.41 43.15 17.54
N GLU A 252 59.33 43.60 16.69
CA GLU A 252 60.76 43.75 16.97
C GLU A 252 61.03 44.34 18.37
N LEU A 253 61.99 43.77 19.10
CA LEU A 253 62.91 44.52 19.98
C LEU A 253 64.25 43.75 20.12
N ASP A 254 65.30 44.44 19.66
CA ASP A 254 66.77 44.23 19.73
C ASP A 254 67.48 43.23 18.79
#